data_AF-A0A962G0X1-F1
#
_entry.id   AF-A0A962G0X1-F1
#
_cell.length_a   1.000
_cell.length_b   1.000
_cell.length_c   1.000
_cell.angle_alpha   90.00
_cell.angle_beta   90.00
_cell.angle_gamma   90.00
#
_symmetry.space_group_name_H-M   'P 1'
#
loop_
_entity.id
_entity.type
_entity.pdbx_description
1 polymer ?
#
loop_
_entity_poly.entity_id
_entity_poly.type
_entity_poly.pdbx_seq_one_letter_code
_entity_poly.pdbx_strand_id
1 'polypeptide(L)'
;MKNTIISLVGATLLAATASAFAVPVGYVGGKDDVIDTPYGMSWEATVRWIQPHYGPDGRYYTYAYAHISASSQTYCQNQLNSYISSGASVVEFCHLE
;
A
#
# COMPACT_ATOMS: atom_id res chain seq x y z
N MET A 1 -35.04 14.30 -47.60
CA MET A 1 -34.72 12.87 -47.75
C MET A 1 -33.67 12.50 -46.72
N LYS A 2 -33.96 11.47 -45.90
CA LYS A 2 -33.05 10.60 -45.11
C LYS A 2 -32.13 11.26 -44.05
N ASN A 3 -31.98 10.79 -42.82
CA ASN A 3 -32.56 9.66 -42.08
C ASN A 3 -32.31 9.95 -40.59
N THR A 4 -33.36 9.93 -39.76
CA THR A 4 -33.28 9.79 -38.30
C THR A 4 -33.21 8.30 -37.99
N ILE A 5 -32.20 7.80 -37.27
CA ILE A 5 -32.36 6.81 -36.19
C ILE A 5 -31.17 6.98 -35.22
N ILE A 6 -31.47 7.49 -34.02
CA ILE A 6 -30.62 7.40 -32.83
C ILE A 6 -30.94 6.05 -32.18
N SER A 7 -29.95 5.19 -31.98
CA SER A 7 -30.07 4.04 -31.07
C SER A 7 -28.97 4.12 -30.02
N LEU A 8 -29.44 4.37 -28.80
CA LEU A 8 -28.81 4.15 -27.51
C LEU A 8 -28.51 2.66 -27.29
N VAL A 9 -27.82 2.37 -26.18
CA VAL A 9 -27.45 1.07 -25.60
C VAL A 9 -26.10 0.57 -26.14
N GLY A 10 -25.05 0.40 -25.34
CA GLY A 10 -24.93 0.44 -23.89
C GLY A 10 -23.74 -0.44 -23.51
N ALA A 11 -22.82 0.10 -22.71
CA ALA A 11 -21.92 -0.60 -21.78
C ALA A 11 -20.83 0.40 -21.41
N THR A 12 -21.14 1.20 -20.40
CA THR A 12 -20.17 1.86 -19.53
C THR A 12 -19.12 0.84 -19.09
N LEU A 13 -17.94 0.84 -19.73
CA LEU A 13 -16.74 0.36 -19.05
C LEU A 13 -16.38 1.44 -18.02
N LEU A 14 -16.91 1.27 -16.80
CA LEU A 14 -16.25 1.79 -15.60
C LEU A 14 -14.91 1.07 -15.52
N ALA A 15 -13.90 1.60 -16.23
CA ALA A 15 -12.52 1.33 -15.87
C ALA A 15 -12.38 1.94 -14.48
N ALA A 16 -12.32 1.06 -13.47
CA ALA A 16 -11.99 1.43 -12.10
C ALA A 16 -10.74 2.30 -12.16
N THR A 17 -10.94 3.59 -11.92
CA THR A 17 -9.87 4.49 -11.53
C THR A 17 -9.44 3.98 -10.17
N ALA A 18 -8.51 3.02 -10.15
CA ALA A 18 -7.65 2.86 -8.99
C ALA A 18 -6.96 4.21 -8.85
N SER A 19 -7.49 5.04 -7.97
CA SER A 19 -6.88 6.28 -7.54
C SER A 19 -5.55 5.88 -6.93
N ALA A 20 -4.51 5.85 -7.75
CA ALA A 20 -3.14 5.83 -7.28
C ALA A 20 -2.95 7.17 -6.57
N PHE A 21 -3.28 7.22 -5.29
CA PHE A 21 -2.92 8.32 -4.42
C PHE A 21 -1.39 8.29 -4.35
N ALA A 22 -0.77 9.07 -5.24
CA ALA A 22 0.63 9.40 -5.15
C ALA A 22 0.82 10.20 -3.86
N VAL A 23 1.09 9.50 -2.76
CA VAL A 23 1.52 10.14 -1.52
C VAL A 23 2.89 10.76 -1.77
N PRO A 24 3.05 12.09 -1.61
CA PRO A 24 4.31 12.75 -1.87
C PRO A 24 5.43 12.19 -0.99
N VAL A 25 6.59 11.92 -1.60
CA VAL A 25 7.82 11.61 -0.86
C VAL A 25 8.18 12.80 0.02
N GLY A 26 8.00 12.65 1.34
CA GLY A 26 8.25 13.72 2.33
C GLY A 26 7.03 14.17 3.13
N TYR A 27 5.86 13.53 3.02
CA TYR A 27 4.70 13.88 3.85
C TYR A 27 4.92 13.45 5.32
N VAL A 28 5.44 14.37 6.13
CA VAL A 28 5.46 14.26 7.59
C VAL A 28 4.18 14.93 8.11
N GLY A 29 3.17 14.10 8.40
CA GLY A 29 2.02 14.41 9.27
C GLY A 29 1.39 15.80 9.11
N GLY A 30 0.50 15.95 8.14
CA GLY A 30 -0.51 17.00 8.09
C GLY A 30 -1.89 16.41 8.38
N LYS A 31 -2.63 17.03 9.30
CA LYS A 31 -3.98 16.73 9.81
C LYS A 31 -4.88 15.83 8.93
N ASP A 32 -5.35 14.75 9.56
CA ASP A 32 -6.70 14.19 9.44
C ASP A 32 -7.32 14.02 8.04
N ASP A 33 -6.57 13.50 7.07
CA ASP A 33 -7.21 12.71 6.01
C ASP A 33 -7.40 11.28 6.55
N VAL A 34 -8.28 11.14 7.55
CA VAL A 34 -8.78 9.83 7.95
C VAL A 34 -9.66 9.37 6.79
N ILE A 35 -9.07 8.68 5.82
CA ILE A 35 -9.84 7.84 4.90
C ILE A 35 -10.55 6.84 5.82
N ASP A 36 -11.86 7.01 5.99
CA ASP A 36 -12.69 6.08 6.74
C ASP A 36 -12.46 4.69 6.17
N THR A 37 -11.78 3.86 6.96
CA THR A 37 -11.41 2.51 6.56
C THR A 37 -12.71 1.71 6.58
N PRO A 38 -13.18 1.18 5.43
CA PRO A 38 -14.45 0.47 5.38
C PRO A 38 -14.47 -0.69 6.37
N TYR A 39 -15.65 -1.00 6.90
CA TYR A 39 -15.78 -2.07 7.89
C TYR A 39 -15.27 -3.40 7.33
N GLY A 40 -14.30 -4.01 8.03
CA GLY A 40 -13.68 -5.27 7.64
C GLY A 40 -12.45 -5.13 6.75
N MET A 41 -12.04 -3.91 6.39
CA MET A 41 -10.80 -3.65 5.66
C MET A 41 -9.68 -3.20 6.61
N SER A 42 -8.43 -3.41 6.19
CA SER A 42 -7.25 -2.94 6.91
C SER A 42 -6.23 -2.33 5.96
N TRP A 43 -5.42 -1.44 6.52
CA TRP A 43 -4.25 -0.91 5.83
C TRP A 43 -3.09 -1.87 6.03
N GLU A 44 -2.57 -2.39 4.93
CA GLU A 44 -1.49 -3.38 4.90
C GLU A 44 -0.22 -2.78 4.27
N ALA A 45 0.94 -3.15 4.79
CA ALA A 45 2.25 -2.86 4.19
C ALA A 45 3.22 -4.00 4.45
N THR A 46 4.25 -4.13 3.60
CA THR A 46 5.27 -5.17 3.75
C THR A 46 6.67 -4.56 3.71
N VAL A 47 7.51 -4.93 4.66
CA VAL A 47 8.93 -4.56 4.70
C VAL A 47 9.82 -5.80 4.73
N ARG A 48 11.09 -5.61 4.36
CA ARG A 48 12.12 -6.65 4.48
C ARG A 48 13.44 -6.11 5.00
N TRP A 49 14.23 -6.95 5.65
CA TRP A 49 15.61 -6.62 6.04
C TRP A 49 16.52 -7.83 5.88
N ILE A 50 17.83 -7.56 5.77
CA ILE A 50 18.83 -8.61 5.71
C ILE A 50 19.00 -9.19 7.13
N GLN A 51 18.78 -10.49 7.26
CA GLN A 51 18.98 -11.21 8.50
C GLN A 51 20.26 -12.07 8.41
N PRO A 52 21.29 -11.77 9.21
CA PRO A 52 22.48 -12.62 9.28
C PRO A 52 22.19 -13.88 10.10
N HIS A 53 22.72 -15.00 9.64
CA HIS A 53 22.71 -16.27 10.34
C HIS A 53 24.12 -16.83 10.48
N TYR A 54 24.34 -17.65 11.50
CA TYR A 54 25.60 -18.32 11.75
C TYR A 54 25.37 -19.83 11.75
N GLY A 55 26.08 -20.53 10.87
CA GLY A 55 26.09 -21.98 10.80
C GLY A 55 27.52 -22.54 10.84
N PRO A 56 27.66 -23.88 10.78
CA PRO A 56 28.97 -24.54 10.75
C PRO A 56 29.86 -24.05 9.61
N ASP A 57 29.26 -23.69 8.47
CA ASP A 57 29.95 -23.22 7.25
C ASP A 57 30.24 -21.71 7.24
N GLY A 58 29.93 -21.00 8.34
CA GLY A 58 30.16 -19.56 8.49
C GLY A 58 28.89 -18.72 8.45
N ARG A 59 29.06 -17.42 8.14
CA ARG A 59 27.95 -16.44 8.10
C ARG A 59 27.27 -16.47 6.75
N TYR A 60 25.96 -16.62 6.74
CA TYR A 60 25.11 -16.45 5.56
C TYR A 60 24.00 -15.44 5.84
N TYR A 61 23.31 -15.01 4.79
CA TYR A 61 22.30 -13.96 4.85
C TYR A 61 21.00 -14.42 4.21
N THR A 62 19.89 -14.07 4.83
CA THR A 62 18.55 -14.26 4.30
C THR A 62 17.79 -12.94 4.33
N TYR A 63 16.62 -12.92 3.70
CA TYR A 63 15.66 -11.84 3.89
C TYR A 63 14.59 -12.26 4.89
N ALA A 64 14.41 -11.43 5.92
CA ALA A 64 13.25 -11.50 6.80
C ALA A 64 12.22 -10.47 6.33
N TYR A 65 10.94 -10.75 6.61
CA TYR A 65 9.81 -9.93 6.22
C TYR A 65 8.93 -9.63 7.44
N ALA A 66 8.32 -8.44 7.44
CA ALA A 66 7.23 -8.12 8.36
C ALA A 66 6.04 -7.58 7.57
N HIS A 67 4.85 -8.04 7.96
CA HIS A 67 3.57 -7.51 7.50
C HIS A 67 3.02 -6.57 8.57
N ILE A 68 2.63 -5.38 8.15
CA ILE A 68 2.05 -4.34 9.00
C ILE A 68 0.57 -4.27 8.65
N SER A 69 -0.30 -4.55 9.63
CA SER A 69 -1.74 -4.37 9.52
C SER A 69 -2.20 -3.28 10.48
N ALA A 70 -3.05 -2.38 10.00
CA ALA A 70 -3.54 -1.24 10.76
C ALA A 70 -4.98 -0.86 10.41
N SER A 71 -5.70 -0.32 11.39
CA SER A 71 -7.08 0.14 11.19
C SER A 71 -7.17 1.52 10.50
N SER A 72 -6.04 2.16 10.18
CA SER A 72 -6.00 3.44 9.46
C SER A 72 -4.69 3.63 8.70
N GLN A 73 -4.73 4.43 7.65
CA GLN A 73 -3.57 4.76 6.82
C GLN A 73 -2.44 5.36 7.65
N THR A 74 -2.77 6.30 8.52
CA THR A 74 -1.81 6.98 9.40
C THR A 74 -1.10 6.01 10.33
N TYR A 75 -1.84 5.04 10.89
CA TYR A 75 -1.23 4.06 11.78
C TYR A 75 -0.34 3.07 11.01
N CYS A 76 -0.76 2.64 9.81
CA CYS A 76 0.10 1.86 8.92
C CYS A 76 1.40 2.61 8.61
N GLN A 77 1.29 3.89 8.20
CA GLN A 77 2.46 4.68 7.79
C GLN A 77 3.42 4.94 8.96
N ASN A 78 2.90 5.16 10.17
CA ASN A 78 3.72 5.32 11.36
C ASN A 78 4.52 4.05 11.69
N GLN A 79 3.88 2.88 11.60
CA GLN A 79 4.57 1.60 11.78
C GLN A 79 5.60 1.36 10.66
N LEU A 80 5.24 1.62 9.41
CA LEU A 80 6.13 1.51 8.26
C LEU A 80 7.38 2.38 8.43
N ASN A 81 7.22 3.64 8.84
CA ASN A 81 8.32 4.57 9.10
C ASN A 81 9.23 4.10 10.25
N SER A 82 8.67 3.42 11.27
CA SER A 82 9.45 2.82 12.36
C SER A 82 10.36 1.71 11.83
N TYR A 83 9.84 0.82 10.98
CA TYR A 83 10.64 -0.23 10.34
C TYR A 83 11.71 0.36 9.42
N ILE A 84 11.38 1.35 8.58
CA ILE A 84 12.36 2.01 7.70
C ILE A 84 13.50 2.63 8.52
N SER A 85 13.17 3.30 9.63
CA SER A 85 14.17 3.90 10.52
C SER A 85 15.08 2.87 11.20
N SER A 86 14.62 1.62 11.35
CA SER A 86 15.42 0.50 11.84
C SER A 86 16.32 -0.15 10.77
N GLY A 87 16.25 0.32 9.51
CA GLY A 87 17.04 -0.19 8.39
C GLY A 87 16.31 -1.19 7.51
N ALA A 88 15.00 -1.37 7.68
CA ALA A 88 14.21 -2.17 6.76
C ALA A 88 13.97 -1.44 5.43
N SER A 89 13.85 -2.22 4.35
CA SER A 89 13.45 -1.74 3.02
C SER A 89 11.97 -2.03 2.78
N VAL A 90 11.27 -1.09 2.14
CA VAL A 90 9.86 -1.28 1.77
C VAL A 90 9.76 -2.26 0.61
N VAL A 91 8.90 -3.27 0.76
CA VAL A 91 8.46 -4.17 -0.32
C VAL A 91 7.17 -3.65 -0.91
N GLU A 92 6.25 -3.25 -0.02
CA GLU A 92 4.94 -2.73 -0.37
C GLU A 92 4.55 -1.61 0.60
N PHE A 93 4.09 -0.50 0.05
CA PHE A 93 3.62 0.63 0.83
C PHE A 93 2.21 0.38 1.36
N CYS A 94 1.79 1.20 2.33
CA CYS A 94 0.45 1.14 2.89
C CYS A 94 -0.63 1.24 1.81
N HIS A 95 -1.42 0.19 1.69
CA HIS A 95 -2.59 0.10 0.82
C HIS A 95 -3.76 -0.51 1.59
N LEU A 96 -4.97 -0.33 1.09
CA LEU A 96 -6.18 -0.85 1.71
C LEU A 96 -6.50 -2.22 1.11
N GLU A 97 -6.64 -3.25 1.96
CA GLU A 97 -7.08 -4.61 1.61
C GLU A 97 -8.48 -4.94 2.13
#